data_AF-A0A972RHR0-F1
#
_entry.id   AF-A0A972RHR0-F1
#
_cell.length_a   1.000
_cell.length_b   1.000
_cell.length_c   1.000
_cell.angle_alpha   90.00
_cell.angle_beta   90.00
_cell.angle_gamma   90.00
#
_symmetry.space_group_name_H-M   'P 1'
#
loop_
_entity.id
_entity.type
_entity.pdbx_description
1 polymer ?
#
loop_
_entity_poly.entity_id
_entity_poly.type
_entity_poly.pdbx_seq_one_letter_code
_entity_poly.pdbx_strand_id
1 'polypeptide(L)'
;METLKRIARLEEEIALLKDIIARRCPSLETILRRRGFIIFQKQRGEDLLLPEAEFIDSYYENLKKYSFRLFLRDVIKQKGIFSERDVARYATKEVTKTYLEYLLKTGIIEKSNGGFALKKKVKTFGDTLEWFMAEVLKREFAIEALWSVKFRGRHVGGDYDLIASLNNDLLYMEIKSSPPRQVYDREVRAFLQRREELCPDLAIFFMDTHLRMKDKMVPMFEEELRGLFETEKPVKRLQSEIFIIENNLFISNSKPSIETNMETIFYHYYRRRFR
;
A
#
# COMPACT_ATOMS: atom_id res chain seq x y z
N MET A 1 -5.72 -47.34 -16.35
CA MET A 1 -5.64 -46.76 -17.72
C MET A 1 -6.56 -45.56 -17.88
N GLU A 2 -7.83 -45.65 -17.47
CA GLU A 2 -8.82 -44.57 -17.58
C GLU A 2 -8.51 -43.35 -16.70
N THR A 3 -8.00 -43.57 -15.48
CA THR A 3 -7.52 -42.50 -14.60
C THR A 3 -6.37 -41.69 -15.22
N LEU A 4 -5.42 -42.36 -15.90
CA LEU A 4 -4.29 -41.70 -16.55
C LEU A 4 -4.75 -40.86 -17.76
N LYS A 5 -5.69 -41.37 -18.55
CA LYS A 5 -6.31 -40.60 -19.64
C LYS A 5 -7.08 -39.38 -19.13
N ARG A 6 -7.77 -39.51 -17.99
CA ARG A 6 -8.48 -38.40 -17.35
C ARG A 6 -7.51 -37.34 -16.80
N ILE A 7 -6.40 -37.74 -16.19
CA ILE A 7 -5.36 -36.82 -15.72
C ILE A 7 -4.77 -36.04 -16.89
N ALA A 8 -4.35 -36.72 -17.98
CA ALA A 8 -3.79 -36.06 -19.16
C ALA A 8 -4.76 -35.04 -19.78
N ARG A 9 -6.05 -35.39 -19.90
CA ARG A 9 -7.07 -34.46 -20.40
C ARG A 9 -7.24 -33.23 -19.48
N LEU A 10 -7.22 -33.42 -18.16
CA LEU A 10 -7.31 -32.31 -17.21
C LEU A 10 -6.07 -31.41 -17.30
N GLU A 11 -4.88 -31.96 -17.51
CA GLU A 11 -3.66 -31.19 -17.71
C GLU A 11 -3.72 -30.34 -18.98
N GLU A 12 -4.25 -30.88 -20.08
CA GLU A 12 -4.48 -30.13 -21.33
C GLU A 12 -5.51 -29.01 -21.14
N GLU A 13 -6.64 -29.29 -20.48
CA GLU A 13 -7.67 -28.27 -20.18
C GLU A 13 -7.11 -27.17 -19.27
N ILE A 14 -6.30 -27.51 -18.26
CA ILE A 14 -5.60 -26.54 -17.41
C ILE A 14 -4.61 -25.70 -18.22
N ALA A 15 -3.86 -26.30 -19.14
CA ALA A 15 -2.91 -25.57 -19.99
C ALA A 15 -3.63 -24.57 -20.90
N LEU A 16 -4.74 -24.97 -21.53
CA LEU A 16 -5.56 -24.11 -22.35
C LEU A 16 -6.15 -22.94 -21.54
N LEU A 17 -6.68 -23.22 -20.35
CA LEU A 17 -7.22 -22.17 -19.47
C LEU A 17 -6.14 -21.16 -19.06
N LYS A 18 -4.93 -21.63 -18.74
CA LYS A 18 -3.79 -20.75 -18.42
C LYS A 18 -3.41 -19.84 -19.60
N ASP A 19 -3.39 -20.36 -20.82
CA ASP A 19 -3.11 -19.55 -22.03
C ASP A 19 -4.23 -18.52 -22.29
N ILE A 20 -5.50 -18.90 -22.16
CA ILE A 20 -6.64 -17.97 -22.31
C ILE A 20 -6.56 -16.85 -21.27
N ILE A 21 -6.28 -17.19 -20.00
CA ILE A 21 -6.13 -16.21 -18.93
C ILE A 21 -4.96 -15.28 -19.22
N ALA A 22 -3.79 -15.80 -19.61
CA ALA A 22 -2.61 -14.99 -19.89
C ALA A 22 -2.81 -13.99 -21.05
N ARG A 23 -3.62 -14.36 -22.06
CA ARG A 23 -3.95 -13.48 -23.18
C ARG A 23 -4.97 -12.39 -22.81
N ARG A 24 -5.90 -12.70 -21.90
CA ARG A 24 -6.98 -11.77 -21.50
C ARG A 24 -6.61 -10.87 -20.33
N CYS A 25 -5.76 -11.35 -19.44
CA CYS A 25 -5.29 -10.67 -18.24
C CYS A 25 -3.76 -10.72 -18.24
N PRO A 26 -3.08 -9.79 -18.94
CA PRO A 26 -1.63 -9.76 -18.98
C PRO A 26 -1.09 -9.53 -17.56
N SER A 27 0.01 -10.21 -17.24
CA SER A 27 0.70 -9.99 -15.96
C SER A 27 1.10 -8.53 -15.78
N LEU A 28 1.22 -8.08 -14.53
CA LEU A 28 1.68 -6.73 -14.21
C LEU A 28 3.03 -6.39 -14.87
N GLU A 29 3.95 -7.35 -14.92
CA GLU A 29 5.24 -7.16 -15.58
C GLU A 29 5.08 -6.91 -17.09
N THR A 30 4.16 -7.62 -17.75
CA THR A 30 3.83 -7.40 -19.17
C THR A 30 3.25 -6.00 -19.40
N ILE A 31 2.33 -5.56 -18.52
CA ILE A 31 1.71 -4.22 -18.58
C ILE A 31 2.78 -3.12 -18.46
N LEU A 32 3.74 -3.30 -17.55
CA LEU A 32 4.86 -2.38 -17.34
C LEU A 32 5.84 -2.37 -18.51
N ARG A 33 6.20 -3.54 -19.04
CA ARG A 33 7.13 -3.66 -20.17
C ARG A 33 6.58 -2.97 -21.43
N ARG A 34 5.27 -3.04 -21.68
CA ARG A 34 4.60 -2.32 -22.78
C ARG A 34 4.70 -0.80 -22.67
N ARG A 35 4.84 -0.27 -21.44
CA ARG A 35 5.08 1.15 -21.16
C ARG A 35 6.58 1.51 -21.12
N GLY A 36 7.46 0.57 -21.47
CA GLY A 36 8.91 0.78 -21.44
C GLY A 36 9.54 0.67 -20.04
N PHE A 37 8.85 0.06 -19.07
CA PHE A 37 9.35 -0.13 -17.70
C PHE A 37 9.87 -1.54 -17.50
N ILE A 38 11.12 -1.65 -17.02
CA ILE A 38 11.75 -2.92 -16.66
C ILE A 38 12.05 -2.88 -15.17
N ILE A 39 11.44 -3.80 -14.43
CA ILE A 39 11.64 -3.92 -12.98
C ILE A 39 13.09 -4.33 -12.73
N PHE A 40 13.82 -3.48 -12.00
CA PHE A 40 15.16 -3.79 -11.49
C PHE A 40 15.08 -4.51 -10.16
N GLN A 41 14.18 -4.05 -9.29
CA GLN A 41 14.02 -4.54 -7.93
C GLN A 41 12.58 -4.34 -7.48
N LYS A 42 12.09 -5.24 -6.62
CA LYS A 42 10.76 -5.18 -6.00
C LYS A 42 10.81 -5.81 -4.62
N GLN A 43 9.86 -5.45 -3.76
CA GLN A 43 9.59 -6.07 -2.46
C GLN A 43 10.80 -6.04 -1.52
N ARG A 44 11.40 -4.85 -1.35
CA ARG A 44 12.53 -4.65 -0.43
C ARG A 44 12.06 -4.84 1.01
N GLY A 45 12.44 -5.96 1.63
CA GLY A 45 12.07 -6.30 3.01
C GLY A 45 13.02 -5.78 4.09
N GLU A 46 13.84 -4.76 3.82
CA GLU A 46 14.90 -4.34 4.73
C GLU A 46 14.30 -3.86 6.07
N ASP A 47 13.33 -2.95 6.04
CA ASP A 47 12.60 -2.47 7.22
C ASP A 47 11.23 -3.14 7.41
N LEU A 48 10.97 -4.24 6.69
CA LEU A 48 9.74 -5.01 6.81
C LEU A 48 9.65 -5.71 8.18
N LEU A 49 8.56 -5.44 8.90
CA LEU A 49 8.24 -5.99 10.20
C LEU A 49 7.13 -7.04 10.06
N LEU A 50 7.51 -8.31 9.91
CA LEU A 50 6.58 -9.42 9.83
C LEU A 50 6.82 -10.40 10.99
N PRO A 51 5.75 -11.04 11.50
CA PRO A 51 5.89 -12.15 12.42
C PRO A 51 6.33 -13.42 11.69
N GLU A 52 6.45 -14.51 12.44
CA GLU A 52 6.63 -15.85 11.86
C GLU A 52 5.45 -16.24 10.95
N ALA A 53 5.71 -17.09 9.95
CA ALA A 53 4.80 -17.35 8.82
C ALA A 53 3.40 -17.78 9.26
N GLU A 54 3.28 -18.57 10.33
CA GLU A 54 2.01 -19.05 10.86
C GLU A 54 1.11 -17.93 11.43
N PHE A 55 1.67 -16.76 11.75
CA PHE A 55 0.92 -15.65 12.31
C PHE A 55 0.56 -14.56 11.29
N ILE A 56 0.99 -14.70 10.02
CA ILE A 56 0.81 -13.67 8.98
C ILE A 56 -0.66 -13.27 8.80
N ASP A 57 -1.58 -14.24 8.79
CA ASP A 57 -3.01 -13.94 8.61
C ASP A 57 -3.58 -13.19 9.82
N SER A 58 -3.22 -13.60 11.04
CA SER A 58 -3.63 -12.88 12.25
C SER A 58 -3.04 -11.46 12.31
N TYR A 59 -1.85 -11.27 11.75
CA TYR A 59 -1.16 -9.99 11.71
C TYR A 59 -1.79 -9.04 10.70
N TYR A 60 -2.13 -9.58 9.52
CA TYR A 60 -2.92 -8.89 8.50
C TYR A 60 -4.25 -8.38 9.08
N GLU A 61 -5.00 -9.22 9.81
CA GLU A 61 -6.27 -8.81 10.43
C GLU A 61 -6.08 -7.73 11.52
N ASN A 62 -4.98 -7.77 12.27
CA ASN A 62 -4.68 -6.69 13.21
C ASN A 62 -4.25 -5.40 12.51
N LEU A 63 -3.52 -5.49 11.39
CA LEU A 63 -3.12 -4.34 10.60
C LEU A 63 -4.29 -3.58 9.98
N LYS A 64 -5.46 -4.19 9.78
CA LYS A 64 -6.69 -3.47 9.40
C LYS A 64 -7.08 -2.40 10.42
N LYS A 65 -6.74 -2.59 11.70
CA LYS A 65 -7.03 -1.65 12.79
C LYS A 65 -6.02 -0.52 12.82
N TYR A 66 -6.46 0.71 12.58
CA TYR A 66 -5.61 1.90 12.64
C TYR A 66 -4.91 2.08 14.00
N SER A 67 -5.56 1.72 15.11
CA SER A 67 -4.96 1.73 16.45
C SER A 67 -3.74 0.82 16.56
N PHE A 68 -3.78 -0.36 15.93
CA PHE A 68 -2.65 -1.28 15.92
C PHE A 68 -1.49 -0.73 15.10
N ARG A 69 -1.76 -0.12 13.94
CA ARG A 69 -0.72 0.56 13.12
C ARG A 69 -0.10 1.75 13.84
N LEU A 70 -0.87 2.52 14.61
CA LEU A 70 -0.33 3.57 15.49
C LEU A 70 0.58 2.99 16.59
N PHE A 71 0.14 1.90 17.22
CA PHE A 71 0.91 1.21 18.24
C PHE A 71 2.25 0.69 17.68
N LEU A 72 2.24 0.03 16.52
CA LEU A 72 3.48 -0.43 15.86
C LEU A 72 4.43 0.72 15.56
N ARG A 73 3.93 1.86 15.08
CA ARG A 73 4.76 3.05 14.87
C ARG A 73 5.43 3.53 16.16
N ASP A 74 4.78 3.41 17.31
CA ASP A 74 5.38 3.77 18.59
C ASP A 74 6.39 2.74 19.10
N VAL A 75 6.15 1.45 18.86
CA VAL A 75 7.13 0.39 19.12
C VAL A 75 8.38 0.59 18.26
N ILE A 76 8.22 0.87 16.97
CA ILE A 76 9.34 1.07 16.02
C ILE A 76 10.19 2.29 16.38
N LYS A 77 9.60 3.33 16.96
CA LYS A 77 10.36 4.49 17.46
C LYS A 77 11.28 4.13 18.62
N GLN A 78 11.01 3.04 19.34
CA GLN A 78 11.87 2.59 20.43
C GLN A 78 13.12 1.95 19.84
N LYS A 79 14.24 2.67 19.88
CA LYS A 79 15.54 2.22 19.33
C LYS A 79 16.29 1.22 20.24
N GLY A 80 15.64 0.75 21.31
CA GLY A 80 16.24 -0.09 22.35
C GLY A 80 15.17 -0.76 23.22
N ILE A 81 15.53 -1.05 24.47
CA ILE A 81 14.59 -1.64 25.44
C ILE A 81 13.53 -0.60 25.81
N PHE A 82 12.27 -1.00 25.83
CA PHE A 82 11.14 -0.16 26.19
C PHE A 82 10.17 -0.87 27.14
N SER A 83 9.39 -0.08 27.86
CA SER A 83 8.34 -0.54 28.77
C SER A 83 6.95 -0.32 28.17
N GLU A 84 5.92 -0.88 28.80
CA GLU A 84 4.52 -0.63 28.41
C GLU A 84 4.18 0.86 28.38
N ARG A 85 4.74 1.66 29.30
CA ARG A 85 4.46 3.10 29.40
C ARG A 85 4.97 3.88 28.19
N ASP A 86 6.04 3.41 27.56
CA ASP A 86 6.69 4.09 26.43
C ASP A 86 5.87 3.97 25.14
N VAL A 87 4.95 3.00 25.07
CA VAL A 87 4.13 2.68 23.88
C VAL A 87 2.62 2.82 24.13
N ALA A 88 2.22 3.43 25.25
CA ALA A 88 0.83 3.64 25.63
C ALA A 88 0.22 4.97 25.11
N ARG A 89 0.88 5.66 24.17
CA ARG A 89 0.48 7.01 23.74
C ARG A 89 -0.86 7.07 23.00
N TYR A 90 -1.16 6.05 22.19
CA TYR A 90 -2.31 6.05 21.29
C TYR A 90 -3.40 5.03 21.63
N ALA A 91 -3.26 4.32 22.76
CA ALA A 91 -4.17 3.26 23.17
C ALA A 91 -4.34 3.26 24.69
N THR A 92 -5.43 2.66 25.19
CA THR A 92 -5.58 2.44 26.64
C THR A 92 -4.56 1.42 27.14
N LYS A 93 -4.37 1.32 28.46
CA LYS A 93 -3.43 0.35 29.05
C LYS A 93 -3.80 -1.08 28.68
N GLU A 94 -5.08 -1.41 28.72
CA GLU A 94 -5.61 -2.74 28.43
C GLU A 94 -5.33 -3.14 26.96
N VAL A 95 -5.55 -2.21 26.03
CA VAL A 95 -5.26 -2.42 24.60
C VAL A 95 -3.76 -2.53 24.35
N THR A 96 -2.97 -1.66 24.99
CA THR A 96 -1.50 -1.66 24.89
C THR A 96 -0.93 -3.01 25.36
N LYS A 97 -1.39 -3.49 26.52
CA LYS A 97 -1.02 -4.80 27.06
C LYS A 97 -1.39 -5.94 26.11
N THR A 98 -2.62 -5.93 25.58
CA THR A 98 -3.08 -6.93 24.62
C THR A 98 -2.20 -6.96 23.36
N TYR A 99 -1.82 -5.79 22.84
CA TYR A 99 -0.93 -5.71 21.68
C TYR A 99 0.50 -6.15 22.01
N LEU A 100 1.04 -5.84 23.19
CA LEU A 100 2.35 -6.34 23.62
C LEU A 100 2.38 -7.86 23.76
N GLU A 101 1.36 -8.45 24.39
CA GLU A 101 1.21 -9.90 24.50
C GLU A 101 1.14 -10.56 23.11
N TYR A 102 0.42 -9.94 22.18
CA TYR A 102 0.35 -10.38 20.80
C TYR A 102 1.71 -10.29 20.09
N LEU A 103 2.44 -9.17 20.20
CA LEU A 103 3.77 -9.03 19.57
C LEU A 103 4.80 -10.00 20.14
N LEU A 104 4.72 -10.32 21.44
CA LEU A 104 5.56 -11.35 22.06
C LEU A 104 5.23 -12.74 21.51
N LYS A 105 3.94 -13.08 21.48
CA LYS A 105 3.46 -14.38 20.98
C LYS A 105 3.88 -14.61 19.53
N THR A 106 3.85 -13.56 18.71
CA THR A 106 4.16 -13.63 17.27
C THR A 106 5.64 -13.47 16.95
N GLY A 107 6.49 -13.29 17.96
CA GLY A 107 7.94 -13.19 17.80
C GLY A 107 8.44 -11.86 17.23
N ILE A 108 7.59 -10.83 17.15
CA ILE A 108 7.97 -9.49 16.68
C ILE A 108 8.84 -8.77 17.73
N ILE A 109 8.52 -8.96 19.00
CA ILE A 109 9.30 -8.46 20.13
C ILE A 109 9.70 -9.61 21.06
N GLU A 110 10.74 -9.37 21.87
CA GLU A 110 11.23 -10.28 22.90
C GLU A 110 11.32 -9.58 24.25
N LYS A 111 11.33 -10.36 25.34
CA LYS A 111 11.58 -9.83 26.69
C LYS A 111 13.07 -9.60 26.87
N SER A 112 13.46 -8.41 27.35
CA SER A 112 14.86 -8.06 27.60
C SER A 112 15.00 -7.16 28.83
N ASN A 113 15.87 -7.52 29.77
CA ASN A 113 16.23 -6.77 30.99
C ASN A 113 15.09 -5.94 31.64
N GLY A 114 13.94 -6.58 31.91
CA GLY A 114 12.80 -5.93 32.59
C GLY A 114 11.85 -5.14 31.68
N GLY A 115 12.04 -5.19 30.36
CA GLY A 115 11.16 -4.61 29.35
C GLY A 115 11.06 -5.46 28.08
N PHE A 116 10.80 -4.80 26.96
CA PHE A 116 10.63 -5.39 25.63
C PHE A 116 11.63 -4.80 24.65
N ALA A 117 12.01 -5.57 23.63
CA ALA A 117 12.83 -5.12 22.53
C ALA A 117 12.34 -5.71 21.20
N LEU A 118 12.51 -4.99 20.09
CA LEU A 118 12.26 -5.53 18.76
C LEU A 118 13.30 -6.60 18.40
N LYS A 119 12.84 -7.77 17.96
CA LYS A 119 13.72 -8.88 17.52
C LYS A 119 14.50 -8.51 16.26
N LYS A 120 13.88 -7.72 15.37
CA LYS A 120 14.51 -7.13 14.18
C LYS A 120 14.50 -5.61 14.31
N LYS A 121 15.66 -4.98 14.14
CA LYS A 121 15.74 -3.52 14.04
C LYS A 121 15.14 -3.07 12.72
N VAL A 122 14.06 -2.29 12.80
CA VAL A 122 13.40 -1.64 11.67
C VAL A 122 13.39 -0.14 11.91
N LYS A 123 13.62 0.65 10.87
CA LYS A 123 13.72 2.12 11.00
C LYS A 123 12.37 2.80 10.94
N THR A 124 11.47 2.30 10.10
CA THR A 124 10.17 2.91 9.85
C THR A 124 9.08 1.85 9.67
N PHE A 125 7.83 2.30 9.72
CA PHE A 125 6.66 1.46 9.41
C PHE A 125 6.33 1.44 7.90
N GLY A 126 7.08 2.16 7.06
CA GLY A 126 6.80 2.35 5.63
C GLY A 126 6.66 1.03 4.87
N ASP A 127 7.74 0.24 4.81
CA ASP A 127 7.78 -1.05 4.10
C ASP A 127 6.66 -2.01 4.55
N THR A 128 6.32 -1.99 5.84
CA THR A 128 5.26 -2.85 6.39
C THR A 128 3.87 -2.36 5.96
N LEU A 129 3.66 -1.04 5.87
CA LEU A 129 2.44 -0.47 5.35
C LEU A 129 2.31 -0.72 3.84
N GLU A 130 3.39 -0.62 3.07
CA GLU A 130 3.41 -0.95 1.64
C GLU A 130 3.05 -2.41 1.39
N TRP A 131 3.68 -3.34 2.13
CA TRP A 131 3.32 -4.75 2.11
C TRP A 131 1.84 -4.96 2.46
N PHE A 132 1.36 -4.32 3.52
CA PHE A 132 -0.03 -4.44 3.96
C PHE A 132 -1.01 -3.96 2.89
N MET A 133 -0.75 -2.82 2.26
CA MET A 133 -1.58 -2.31 1.16
C MET A 133 -1.59 -3.28 -0.02
N ALA A 134 -0.45 -3.89 -0.37
CA ALA A 134 -0.40 -4.92 -1.40
C ALA A 134 -1.21 -6.16 -1.02
N GLU A 135 -1.19 -6.56 0.25
CA GLU A 135 -2.02 -7.67 0.74
C GLU A 135 -3.52 -7.34 0.76
N VAL A 136 -3.91 -6.10 1.09
CA VAL A 136 -5.31 -5.66 0.95
C VAL A 136 -5.78 -5.81 -0.50
N LEU A 137 -4.99 -5.34 -1.47
CA LEU A 137 -5.33 -5.48 -2.89
C LEU A 137 -5.46 -6.94 -3.32
N LYS A 138 -4.54 -7.82 -2.89
CA LYS A 138 -4.58 -9.24 -3.25
C LYS A 138 -5.74 -9.99 -2.60
N ARG A 139 -5.92 -9.80 -1.29
CA ARG A 139 -6.85 -10.60 -0.46
C ARG A 139 -8.29 -10.15 -0.64
N GLU A 140 -8.52 -8.83 -0.67
CA GLU A 140 -9.87 -8.27 -0.68
C GLU A 140 -10.39 -7.98 -2.10
N PHE A 141 -9.47 -7.80 -3.07
CA PHE A 141 -9.85 -7.40 -4.43
C PHE A 141 -9.30 -8.32 -5.53
N ALA A 142 -8.56 -9.39 -5.20
CA ALA A 142 -7.92 -10.28 -6.16
C ALA A 142 -7.01 -9.55 -7.18
N ILE A 143 -6.37 -8.46 -6.76
CA ILE A 143 -5.51 -7.62 -7.59
C ILE A 143 -4.05 -8.06 -7.43
N GLU A 144 -3.37 -8.34 -8.55
CA GLU A 144 -1.92 -8.54 -8.56
C GLU A 144 -1.22 -7.23 -8.17
N ALA A 145 -0.42 -7.25 -7.10
CA ALA A 145 0.28 -6.07 -6.60
C ALA A 145 1.74 -6.35 -6.24
N LEU A 146 2.60 -5.41 -6.59
CA LEU A 146 4.01 -5.31 -6.22
C LEU A 146 4.22 -4.05 -5.38
N TRP A 147 5.18 -4.09 -4.46
CA TRP A 147 5.50 -2.98 -3.57
C TRP A 147 7.01 -2.73 -3.53
N SER A 148 7.44 -1.53 -3.10
CA SER A 148 8.83 -1.03 -3.16
C SER A 148 9.53 -1.34 -4.50
N VAL A 149 8.96 -0.86 -5.61
CA VAL A 149 9.41 -1.18 -6.97
C VAL A 149 10.42 -0.14 -7.47
N LYS A 150 11.53 -0.60 -8.05
CA LYS A 150 12.50 0.24 -8.77
C LYS A 150 12.58 -0.19 -10.22
N PHE A 151 12.64 0.78 -11.13
CA PHE A 151 12.80 0.55 -12.56
C PHE A 151 14.18 0.94 -13.06
N ARG A 152 14.67 0.29 -14.13
CA ARG A 152 15.94 0.66 -14.77
C ARG A 152 15.79 1.91 -15.64
N GLY A 153 16.81 2.78 -15.62
CA GLY A 153 17.00 3.87 -16.59
C GLY A 153 15.88 4.90 -16.61
N ARG A 154 15.39 5.30 -15.42
CA ARG A 154 14.33 6.31 -15.29
C ARG A 154 14.91 7.71 -15.14
N HIS A 155 14.13 8.70 -15.56
CA HIS A 155 14.48 10.11 -15.43
C HIS A 155 14.10 10.65 -14.05
N VAL A 156 13.00 10.17 -13.47
CA VAL A 156 12.60 10.49 -12.10
C VAL A 156 13.16 9.43 -11.16
N GLY A 157 14.00 9.85 -10.22
CA GLY A 157 14.57 8.97 -9.21
C GLY A 157 13.55 8.54 -8.15
N GLY A 158 13.91 7.51 -7.39
CA GLY A 158 13.14 7.01 -6.25
C GLY A 158 12.38 5.73 -6.54
N ASP A 159 11.66 5.28 -5.51
CA ASP A 159 10.98 4.00 -5.51
C ASP A 159 9.48 4.26 -5.72
N TYR A 160 8.80 3.29 -6.33
CA TYR A 160 7.36 3.27 -6.48
C TYR A 160 6.81 2.39 -5.36
N ASP A 161 6.15 3.00 -4.38
CA ASP A 161 5.70 2.33 -3.16
C ASP A 161 4.81 1.13 -3.47
N LEU A 162 3.83 1.28 -4.38
CA LEU A 162 2.98 0.18 -4.82
C LEU A 162 2.53 0.33 -6.29
N ILE A 163 2.58 -0.78 -7.01
CA ILE A 163 2.13 -0.92 -8.40
C ILE A 163 1.22 -2.14 -8.50
N ALA A 164 0.07 -2.02 -9.16
CA ALA A 164 -0.90 -3.11 -9.26
C ALA A 164 -1.56 -3.22 -10.63
N SER A 165 -2.04 -4.42 -10.96
CA SER A 165 -2.79 -4.71 -12.19
C SER A 165 -4.31 -4.71 -11.94
N LEU A 166 -5.01 -3.77 -12.54
CA LEU A 166 -6.47 -3.68 -12.56
C LEU A 166 -6.99 -4.23 -13.88
N ASN A 167 -6.94 -5.55 -14.04
CA ASN A 167 -7.17 -6.25 -15.32
C ASN A 167 -6.13 -5.86 -16.40
N ASN A 168 -6.45 -4.85 -17.23
CA ASN A 168 -5.56 -4.29 -18.26
C ASN A 168 -5.03 -2.91 -17.88
N ASP A 169 -5.54 -2.33 -16.79
CA ASP A 169 -5.22 -0.99 -16.33
C ASP A 169 -4.10 -1.06 -15.28
N LEU A 170 -3.27 -0.02 -15.24
CA LEU A 170 -2.18 0.10 -14.27
C LEU A 170 -2.59 0.99 -13.10
N LEU A 171 -2.51 0.46 -11.89
CA LEU A 171 -2.61 1.22 -10.64
C LEU A 171 -1.21 1.59 -10.14
N TYR A 172 -1.02 2.85 -9.80
CA TYR A 172 0.10 3.34 -9.00
C TYR A 172 -0.40 3.94 -7.68
N MET A 173 0.22 3.57 -6.58
CA MET A 173 -0.08 4.15 -5.27
C MET A 173 1.20 4.60 -4.57
N GLU A 174 1.22 5.85 -4.13
CA GLU A 174 2.19 6.38 -3.18
C GLU A 174 1.61 6.26 -1.77
N ILE A 175 2.40 5.76 -0.82
CA ILE A 175 1.95 5.36 0.50
C ILE A 175 2.76 6.11 1.55
N LYS A 176 2.09 6.96 2.33
CA LYS A 176 2.70 7.69 3.45
C LYS A 176 2.19 7.16 4.78
N SER A 177 3.11 6.60 5.57
CA SER A 177 2.84 6.21 6.96
C SER A 177 2.82 7.41 7.93
N SER A 178 3.21 8.60 7.47
CA SER A 178 3.25 9.84 8.26
C SER A 178 1.95 10.64 8.16
N PRO A 179 1.56 11.38 9.23
CA PRO A 179 0.41 12.27 9.18
C PRO A 179 0.62 13.44 8.21
N PRO A 180 -0.46 14.15 7.79
CA PRO A 180 -0.34 15.23 6.82
C PRO A 180 0.68 16.30 7.17
N ARG A 181 0.77 16.68 8.45
CA ARG A 181 1.73 17.70 8.91
C ARG A 181 3.19 17.38 8.55
N GLN A 182 3.54 16.12 8.34
CA GLN A 182 4.91 15.68 8.02
C GLN A 182 5.17 15.45 6.53
N VAL A 183 4.15 15.60 5.67
CA VAL A 183 4.34 15.56 4.21
C VAL A 183 4.86 16.90 3.70
N TYR A 184 5.86 16.86 2.82
CA TYR A 184 6.47 18.05 2.21
C TYR A 184 6.10 18.17 0.72
N ASP A 185 6.07 19.39 0.19
CA ASP A 185 5.69 19.68 -1.22
C ASP A 185 6.51 18.87 -2.23
N ARG A 186 7.82 18.72 -1.96
CA ARG A 186 8.73 17.90 -2.76
C ARG A 186 8.28 16.44 -2.93
N GLU A 187 7.57 15.89 -1.94
CA GLU A 187 7.06 14.51 -2.02
C GLU A 187 5.83 14.43 -2.92
N VAL A 188 4.94 15.42 -2.85
CA VAL A 188 3.81 15.54 -3.78
C VAL A 188 4.31 15.77 -5.21
N ARG A 189 5.31 16.64 -5.39
CA ARG A 189 5.97 16.85 -6.68
C ARG A 189 6.56 15.57 -7.24
N ALA A 190 7.35 14.85 -6.43
CA ALA A 190 7.97 13.60 -6.85
C ALA A 190 6.93 12.54 -7.23
N PHE A 191 5.83 12.45 -6.48
CA PHE A 191 4.71 11.58 -6.81
C PHE A 191 4.07 11.96 -8.16
N LEU A 192 3.77 13.24 -8.39
CA LEU A 192 3.18 13.70 -9.64
C LEU A 192 4.11 13.46 -10.83
N GLN A 193 5.41 13.73 -10.68
CA GLN A 193 6.42 13.45 -11.71
C GLN A 193 6.52 11.94 -12.02
N ARG A 194 6.53 11.08 -11.00
CA ARG A 194 6.50 9.62 -11.19
C ARG A 194 5.21 9.15 -11.86
N ARG A 195 4.07 9.77 -11.55
CA ARG A 195 2.79 9.51 -12.22
C ARG A 195 2.88 9.88 -13.71
N GLU A 196 3.41 11.05 -14.06
CA GLU A 196 3.55 11.44 -15.46
C GLU A 196 4.50 10.52 -16.22
N GLU A 197 5.64 10.15 -15.63
CA GLU A 197 6.57 9.21 -16.26
C GLU A 197 5.94 7.82 -16.46
N LEU A 198 5.26 7.30 -15.44
CA LEU A 198 4.65 5.96 -15.46
C LEU A 198 3.38 5.89 -16.32
N CYS A 199 2.65 6.99 -16.43
CA CYS A 199 1.34 7.09 -17.09
C CYS A 199 0.38 5.95 -16.65
N PRO A 200 0.07 5.85 -15.34
CA PRO A 200 -0.87 4.85 -14.85
C PRO A 200 -2.30 5.23 -15.21
N ASP A 201 -3.15 4.21 -15.36
CA ASP A 201 -4.58 4.39 -15.59
C ASP A 201 -5.29 4.91 -14.33
N LEU A 202 -4.82 4.52 -13.14
CA LEU A 202 -5.29 4.98 -11.84
C LEU A 202 -4.08 5.31 -10.95
N ALA A 203 -4.11 6.47 -10.29
CA ALA A 203 -3.10 6.90 -9.32
C ALA A 203 -3.75 7.22 -7.97
N ILE A 204 -3.13 6.81 -6.87
CA ILE A 204 -3.62 7.07 -5.50
C ILE A 204 -2.47 7.60 -4.64
N PHE A 205 -2.67 8.75 -4.02
CA PHE A 205 -1.83 9.21 -2.91
C PHE A 205 -2.51 8.85 -1.59
N PHE A 206 -1.99 7.83 -0.92
CA PHE A 206 -2.58 7.26 0.29
C PHE A 206 -1.80 7.69 1.54
N MET A 207 -2.54 8.01 2.61
CA MET A 207 -1.96 8.42 3.89
C MET A 207 -2.56 7.62 5.05
N ASP A 208 -1.71 6.95 5.84
CA ASP A 208 -2.16 6.19 7.01
C ASP A 208 -2.46 7.10 8.20
N THR A 209 -3.62 7.75 8.12
CA THR A 209 -4.10 8.70 9.12
C THR A 209 -5.63 8.71 9.21
N HIS A 210 -6.15 9.04 10.39
CA HIS A 210 -7.55 9.44 10.59
C HIS A 210 -7.72 10.96 10.71
N LEU A 211 -6.63 11.72 10.57
CA LEU A 211 -6.68 13.18 10.59
C LEU A 211 -7.32 13.73 9.31
N ARG A 212 -7.87 14.94 9.41
CA ARG A 212 -8.38 15.68 8.27
C ARG A 212 -7.22 16.08 7.35
N MET A 213 -7.36 15.76 6.07
CA MET A 213 -6.37 16.06 5.03
C MET A 213 -6.69 17.34 4.28
N LYS A 214 -7.97 17.75 4.23
CA LYS A 214 -8.43 18.91 3.43
C LYS A 214 -7.54 20.13 3.57
N ASP A 215 -7.19 20.52 4.79
CA ASP A 215 -6.61 21.84 5.03
C ASP A 215 -5.12 21.91 4.66
N LYS A 216 -4.47 20.76 4.47
CA LYS A 216 -3.05 20.69 4.11
C LYS A 216 -2.83 20.04 2.75
N MET A 217 -3.40 18.87 2.52
CA MET A 217 -3.13 18.09 1.31
C MET A 217 -3.79 18.70 0.08
N VAL A 218 -5.01 19.23 0.19
CA VAL A 218 -5.69 19.83 -0.97
C VAL A 218 -4.94 21.06 -1.48
N PRO A 219 -4.60 22.08 -0.66
CA PRO A 219 -3.83 23.22 -1.14
C PRO A 219 -2.47 22.84 -1.71
N MET A 220 -1.77 21.91 -1.07
CA MET A 220 -0.47 21.42 -1.53
C MET A 220 -0.54 20.77 -2.91
N PHE A 221 -1.57 19.94 -3.17
CA PHE A 221 -1.77 19.35 -4.49
C PHE A 221 -2.18 20.40 -5.52
N GLU A 222 -3.06 21.34 -5.18
CA GLU A 222 -3.46 22.42 -6.10
C GLU A 222 -2.27 23.30 -6.50
N GLU A 223 -1.39 23.61 -5.55
CA GLU A 223 -0.16 24.38 -5.81
C GLU A 223 0.80 23.64 -6.74
N GLU A 224 1.10 22.37 -6.44
CA GLU A 224 1.99 21.56 -7.27
C GLU A 224 1.41 21.28 -8.66
N LEU A 225 0.09 21.07 -8.78
CA LEU A 225 -0.57 20.89 -10.07
C LEU A 225 -0.50 22.16 -10.93
N ARG A 226 -0.70 23.35 -10.34
CA ARG A 226 -0.53 24.63 -11.05
C ARG A 226 0.91 24.85 -11.53
N GLY A 227 1.89 24.35 -10.78
CA GLY A 227 3.30 24.44 -11.18
C GLY A 227 3.69 23.49 -12.31
N LEU A 228 2.95 22.38 -12.50
CA LEU A 228 3.27 21.34 -13.49
C LEU A 228 2.40 21.40 -14.75
N PHE A 229 1.19 21.95 -14.68
CA PHE A 229 0.24 21.96 -15.78
C PHE A 229 -0.32 23.36 -16.05
N GLU A 230 -0.48 23.71 -17.33
CA GLU A 230 -1.05 25.00 -17.74
C GLU A 230 -2.55 25.10 -17.44
N THR A 231 -3.25 23.96 -17.44
CA THR A 231 -4.69 23.90 -17.16
C THR A 231 -4.93 23.67 -15.67
N GLU A 232 -5.85 24.44 -15.09
CA GLU A 232 -6.26 24.26 -13.71
C GLU A 232 -6.94 22.89 -13.49
N LYS A 233 -6.40 22.11 -12.57
CA LYS A 233 -6.91 20.79 -12.19
C LYS A 233 -7.40 20.83 -10.73
N PRO A 234 -8.67 21.21 -10.48
CA PRO A 234 -9.17 21.39 -9.12
C PRO A 234 -9.28 20.06 -8.38
N VAL A 235 -8.93 20.08 -7.09
CA VAL A 235 -9.08 18.92 -6.20
C VAL A 235 -10.50 18.91 -5.63
N LYS A 236 -11.32 17.95 -6.04
CA LYS A 236 -12.73 17.84 -5.61
C LYS A 236 -12.87 16.79 -4.51
N ARG A 237 -13.68 17.07 -3.50
CA ARG A 237 -14.05 16.05 -2.51
C ARG A 237 -15.05 15.09 -3.15
N LEU A 238 -14.73 13.79 -3.11
CA LEU A 238 -15.63 12.73 -3.57
C LEU A 238 -16.54 12.28 -2.41
N GLN A 239 -15.93 11.81 -1.32
CA GLN A 239 -16.64 11.30 -0.16
C GLN A 239 -15.71 11.34 1.05
N SER A 240 -16.18 11.83 2.21
CA SER A 240 -15.36 11.91 3.43
C SER A 240 -13.96 12.48 3.13
N GLU A 241 -12.88 11.82 3.52
CA GLU A 241 -11.49 12.24 3.23
C GLU A 241 -10.92 11.60 1.95
N ILE A 242 -11.79 11.28 0.98
CA ILE A 242 -11.42 10.89 -0.38
C ILE A 242 -11.60 12.10 -1.30
N PHE A 243 -10.52 12.49 -1.97
CA PHE A 243 -10.50 13.56 -2.95
C PHE A 243 -10.10 13.01 -4.31
N ILE A 244 -10.55 13.69 -5.37
CA ILE A 244 -10.30 13.32 -6.75
C ILE A 244 -9.80 14.53 -7.55
N ILE A 245 -8.84 14.27 -8.42
CA ILE A 245 -8.32 15.20 -9.42
C ILE A 245 -8.58 14.55 -10.78
N GLU A 246 -9.24 15.29 -11.67
CA GLU A 246 -9.75 14.76 -12.95
C GLU A 246 -10.68 13.55 -12.72
N ASN A 247 -10.29 12.37 -13.21
CA ASN A 247 -11.07 11.13 -13.05
C ASN A 247 -10.22 9.93 -12.59
N ASN A 248 -8.90 10.09 -12.45
CA ASN A 248 -7.99 8.97 -12.25
C ASN A 248 -6.88 9.22 -11.22
N LEU A 249 -6.88 10.36 -10.55
CA LEU A 249 -5.97 10.64 -9.45
C LEU A 249 -6.77 10.87 -8.17
N PHE A 250 -6.46 10.09 -7.14
CA PHE A 250 -7.15 10.15 -5.85
C PHE A 250 -6.19 10.48 -4.72
N ILE A 251 -6.71 11.17 -3.70
CA ILE A 251 -6.05 11.37 -2.41
C ILE A 251 -6.95 10.72 -1.37
N SER A 252 -6.42 9.82 -0.54
CA SER A 252 -7.22 9.07 0.43
C SER A 252 -6.46 8.83 1.73
N ASN A 253 -7.22 8.59 2.80
CA ASN A 253 -6.67 8.20 4.10
C ASN A 253 -7.17 6.81 4.52
N SER A 254 -6.94 6.43 5.78
CA SER A 254 -7.34 5.13 6.29
C SER A 254 -8.72 5.09 6.97
N LYS A 255 -9.48 6.20 6.98
CA LYS A 255 -10.79 6.31 7.66
C LYS A 255 -11.94 6.25 6.62
N PRO A 256 -13.02 5.47 6.85
CA PRO A 256 -13.31 4.64 8.03
C PRO A 256 -12.51 3.32 8.09
N SER A 257 -12.16 2.78 6.93
CA SER A 257 -11.22 1.66 6.75
C SER A 257 -10.51 1.83 5.41
N ILE A 258 -9.43 1.09 5.19
CA ILE A 258 -8.69 1.16 3.94
C ILE A 258 -9.49 0.49 2.82
N GLU A 259 -10.10 -0.65 3.14
CA GLU A 259 -10.89 -1.49 2.25
C GLU A 259 -12.07 -0.72 1.67
N THR A 260 -12.89 -0.09 2.53
CA THR A 260 -14.04 0.72 2.09
C THR A 260 -13.61 1.92 1.25
N ASN A 261 -12.46 2.52 1.55
CA ASN A 261 -11.93 3.61 0.75
C ASN A 261 -11.46 3.12 -0.63
N MET A 262 -10.80 1.95 -0.71
CA MET A 262 -10.41 1.33 -1.97
C MET A 262 -11.64 0.93 -2.81
N GLU A 263 -12.67 0.33 -2.19
CA GLU A 263 -13.96 0.04 -2.84
C GLU A 263 -14.57 1.29 -3.47
N THR A 264 -14.62 2.40 -2.71
CA THR A 264 -15.17 3.67 -3.18
C THR A 264 -14.40 4.22 -4.38
N ILE A 265 -13.06 4.16 -4.31
CA ILE A 265 -12.18 4.62 -5.40
C ILE A 265 -12.37 3.75 -6.65
N PHE A 266 -12.32 2.43 -6.52
CA PHE A 266 -12.49 1.51 -7.65
C PHE A 266 -13.87 1.61 -8.28
N TYR A 267 -14.92 1.69 -7.46
CA TYR A 267 -16.28 1.92 -7.95
C TYR A 267 -16.39 3.21 -8.76
N HIS A 268 -15.82 4.31 -8.27
CA HIS A 268 -15.84 5.58 -9.00
C HIS A 268 -15.03 5.50 -10.30
N TYR A 269 -13.83 4.92 -10.25
CA TYR A 269 -12.95 4.74 -11.40
C TYR A 269 -13.64 3.93 -12.52
N TYR A 270 -14.20 2.76 -12.20
CA TYR A 270 -14.87 1.92 -13.20
C TYR A 270 -16.17 2.55 -13.71
N ARG A 271 -16.97 3.23 -12.88
CA ARG A 271 -18.20 3.87 -13.36
C ARG A 271 -17.96 5.03 -14.32
N ARG A 272 -16.87 5.77 -14.14
CA ARG A 272 -16.52 6.91 -15.00
C ARG A 272 -15.91 6.47 -16.33
N ARG A 273 -15.26 5.30 -16.40
CA ARG A 273 -14.65 4.78 -17.63
C ARG A 273 -15.66 4.46 -18.74
N PHE A 274 -16.93 4.27 -18.38
CA PHE A 274 -18.02 3.91 -19.30
C PHE A 274 -19.08 5.02 -19.45
N ARG A 275 -18.78 6.25 -19.02
CA ARG A 275 -19.61 7.44 -19.27
C ARG A 275 -18.83 8.44 -20.11
#